data_AF-A0A7V2QJB3-F1
#
_entry.id   AF-A0A7V2QJB3-F1
#
_cell.length_a   1.000
_cell.length_b   1.000
_cell.length_c   1.000
_cell.angle_alpha   90.00
_cell.angle_beta   90.00
_cell.angle_gamma   90.00
#
_symmetry.space_group_name_H-M   'P 1'
#
loop_
_entity.id
_entity.type
_entity.pdbx_description
1 polymer ?
#
loop_
_entity_poly.entity_id
_entity_poly.type
_entity_poly.pdbx_seq_one_letter_code
_entity_poly.pdbx_strand_id
1 'polypeptide(L)'
;ESPALNGMLKSCHVLEIPFVFNNLEPATGLVGDISECSMLAEKMSGAWAAFVRSGDPNHHGIPYWPAYTTEERATMIFDTECRVENDPYGEERKAWDGIC
;
A
#
# COMPACT_ATOMS: atom_id res chain seq x y z
N GLU A 1 0.18 -6.88 5.73
CA GLU A 1 1.48 -7.62 5.78
C GLU A 1 1.34 -9.00 5.14
N SER A 2 2.42 -9.66 4.72
CA SER A 2 2.33 -11.01 4.12
C SER A 2 2.09 -12.10 5.17
N PRO A 3 1.15 -13.04 4.96
CA PRO A 3 1.00 -14.25 5.79
C PRO A 3 2.05 -15.33 5.48
N ALA A 4 2.82 -15.21 4.39
CA ALA A 4 3.85 -16.18 4.03
C ALA A 4 4.90 -16.35 5.13
N LEU A 5 5.43 -17.57 5.27
CA LEU A 5 6.38 -17.94 6.33
C LEU A 5 5.86 -17.57 7.73
N ASN A 6 4.58 -17.82 8.00
CA ASN A 6 3.92 -17.47 9.28
C ASN A 6 4.07 -15.98 9.66
N GLY A 7 3.99 -15.09 8.68
CA GLY A 7 4.08 -13.64 8.91
C GLY A 7 5.50 -13.10 9.09
N MET A 8 6.54 -13.93 8.98
CA MET A 8 7.92 -13.51 9.20
C MET A 8 8.40 -12.41 8.25
N LEU A 9 7.87 -12.37 7.02
CA LEU A 9 8.31 -11.41 5.99
C LEU A 9 7.75 -10.00 6.21
N LYS A 10 6.66 -9.86 6.97
CA LYS A 10 5.93 -8.59 7.09
C LYS A 10 5.62 -8.00 5.70
N SER A 11 5.80 -6.69 5.52
CA SER A 11 5.73 -6.04 4.22
C SER A 11 7.14 -5.91 3.64
N CYS A 12 7.75 -7.03 3.23
CA CYS A 12 9.11 -7.03 2.71
C CYS A 12 9.22 -6.30 1.37
N HIS A 13 10.46 -5.99 0.96
CA HIS A 13 10.73 -5.40 -0.34
C HIS A 13 10.11 -6.25 -1.48
N VAL A 14 9.60 -5.57 -2.52
CA VAL A 14 8.90 -6.10 -3.71
C VAL A 14 7.53 -6.73 -3.48
N LEU A 15 7.04 -6.81 -2.23
CA LEU A 15 5.77 -7.47 -1.94
C LEU A 15 4.56 -6.78 -2.59
N GLU A 16 4.63 -5.47 -2.85
CA GLU A 16 3.55 -4.68 -3.41
C GLU A 16 3.29 -4.96 -4.90
N ILE A 17 4.32 -5.38 -5.64
CA ILE A 17 4.26 -5.60 -7.10
C ILE A 17 3.07 -6.47 -7.51
N PRO A 18 2.87 -7.69 -6.98
CA PRO A 18 1.74 -8.54 -7.39
C PRO A 18 0.37 -7.91 -7.09
N PHE A 19 0.25 -7.05 -6.07
CA PHE A 19 -0.99 -6.33 -5.76
C PHE A 19 -1.25 -5.19 -6.75
N VAL A 20 -0.23 -4.42 -7.10
CA VAL A 20 -0.32 -3.34 -8.10
C VAL A 20 -0.78 -3.88 -9.46
N PHE A 21 -0.29 -5.04 -9.87
CA PHE A 21 -0.64 -5.67 -11.14
C PHE A 21 -1.91 -6.53 -11.10
N ASN A 22 -2.56 -6.67 -9.93
CA ASN A 22 -3.65 -7.62 -9.71
C ASN A 22 -3.32 -9.03 -10.24
N ASN A 23 -2.09 -9.49 -9.98
CA ASN A 23 -1.55 -10.74 -10.50
C ASN A 23 -0.78 -11.47 -9.40
N LEU A 24 -1.54 -12.09 -8.49
CA LEU A 24 -1.03 -12.70 -7.26
C LEU A 24 -0.43 -14.10 -7.47
N GLU A 25 -0.88 -14.83 -8.50
CA GLU A 25 -0.56 -16.24 -8.73
C GLU A 25 0.96 -16.53 -8.83
N PRO A 26 1.77 -15.74 -9.56
CA PRO A 26 3.21 -15.98 -9.65
C PRO A 26 3.96 -15.72 -8.33
N ALA A 27 3.34 -15.01 -7.39
CA ALA A 27 3.98 -14.51 -6.18
C ALA A 27 3.50 -15.22 -4.90
N THR A 28 2.83 -16.37 -4.99
CA THR A 28 2.32 -17.15 -3.84
C THR A 28 3.37 -17.44 -2.76
N GLY A 29 4.64 -17.60 -3.13
CA GLY A 29 5.75 -17.74 -2.17
C GLY A 29 6.01 -16.49 -1.31
N LEU A 30 5.61 -15.31 -1.79
CA LEU A 30 5.72 -14.03 -1.09
C LEU A 30 4.40 -13.57 -0.48
N VAL A 31 3.27 -13.77 -1.16
CA VAL A 31 1.94 -13.26 -0.73
C VAL A 31 1.18 -14.26 0.15
N GLY A 32 1.54 -15.55 0.13
CA GLY A 32 0.81 -16.60 0.84
C GLY A 32 -0.53 -16.94 0.18
N ASP A 33 -1.59 -17.09 0.98
CA ASP A 33 -2.92 -17.43 0.49
C ASP A 33 -3.53 -16.24 -0.29
N ILE A 34 -3.84 -16.48 -1.56
CA ILE A 34 -4.40 -15.48 -2.47
C ILE A 34 -5.79 -15.03 -1.99
N SER A 35 -6.59 -15.92 -1.40
CA SER A 35 -7.96 -15.61 -0.99
C SER A 35 -8.02 -14.49 0.07
N GLU A 36 -6.99 -14.39 0.91
CA GLU A 36 -6.84 -13.32 1.91
C GLU A 36 -6.35 -12.00 1.28
N CYS A 37 -5.75 -12.07 0.09
CA CYS A 37 -5.05 -10.97 -0.57
C CYS A 37 -5.86 -10.32 -1.71
N SER A 38 -6.80 -11.04 -2.34
CA SER A 38 -7.49 -10.59 -3.56
C SER A 38 -8.18 -9.24 -3.42
N MET A 39 -8.86 -9.01 -2.29
CA MET A 39 -9.54 -7.72 -2.04
C MET A 39 -8.55 -6.56 -1.96
N LEU A 40 -7.35 -6.77 -1.40
CA LEU A 40 -6.32 -5.74 -1.35
C LEU A 40 -5.73 -5.50 -2.75
N ALA A 41 -5.54 -6.55 -3.55
CA ALA A 41 -5.04 -6.43 -4.91
C ALA A 41 -5.99 -5.63 -5.80
N GLU A 42 -7.31 -5.85 -5.69
CA GLU A 42 -8.32 -5.04 -6.38
C GLU A 42 -8.27 -3.57 -5.96
N LYS A 43 -8.17 -3.29 -4.66
CA LYS A 43 -8.08 -1.91 -4.14
C LYS A 43 -6.83 -1.18 -4.63
N MET A 44 -5.68 -1.85 -4.56
CA MET A 44 -4.39 -1.28 -4.92
C MET A 44 -4.30 -1.07 -6.44
N SER A 45 -4.55 -2.12 -7.24
CA SER A 45 -4.56 -2.00 -8.70
C SER A 45 -5.58 -0.97 -9.21
N GLY A 46 -6.76 -0.89 -8.57
CA GLY A 46 -7.77 0.13 -8.86
C GLY A 46 -7.29 1.56 -8.66
N ALA A 47 -6.50 1.81 -7.61
CA ALA A 47 -5.90 3.11 -7.34
C ALA A 47 -4.87 3.52 -8.39
N TRP A 48 -4.00 2.58 -8.80
CA TRP A 48 -3.04 2.81 -9.89
C TRP A 48 -3.76 3.09 -11.21
N ALA A 49 -4.78 2.31 -11.53
CA ALA A 49 -5.56 2.50 -12.75
C ALA A 49 -6.31 3.84 -12.75
N ALA A 50 -6.86 4.27 -11.60
CA ALA A 50 -7.48 5.59 -11.47
C ALA A 50 -6.47 6.72 -11.68
N PHE A 51 -5.32 6.64 -11.03
CA PHE A 51 -4.24 7.61 -11.19
C PHE A 51 -3.77 7.75 -12.63
N VAL A 52 -3.57 6.63 -13.34
CA VAL A 52 -3.18 6.66 -14.77
C VAL A 52 -4.24 7.33 -15.64
N ARG A 53 -5.53 7.21 -15.31
CA ARG A 53 -6.62 7.80 -16.09
C ARG A 53 -6.79 9.31 -15.88
N SER A 54 -6.65 9.80 -14.66
CA SER A 54 -7.05 11.17 -14.30
C SER A 54 -6.03 11.95 -13.47
N GLY A 55 -4.94 11.33 -13.03
CA GLY A 55 -4.03 11.90 -12.03
C GLY A 55 -4.58 11.85 -10.60
N ASP A 56 -5.75 11.23 -10.39
CA ASP A 56 -6.40 11.06 -9.09
C ASP A 56 -6.55 9.57 -8.77
N PRO A 57 -5.91 9.04 -7.71
CA PRO A 57 -5.98 7.61 -7.37
C PRO A 57 -7.32 7.20 -6.74
N ASN A 58 -8.20 8.15 -6.39
CA ASN A 58 -9.43 7.86 -5.67
C ASN A 58 -10.41 7.00 -6.47
N HIS A 59 -10.98 6.00 -5.80
CA HIS A 59 -12.06 5.15 -6.32
C HIS A 59 -12.89 4.57 -5.16
N HIS A 60 -14.02 3.94 -5.48
CA HIS A 60 -15.01 3.50 -4.48
C HIS A 60 -14.51 2.40 -3.52
N GLY A 61 -13.41 1.71 -3.84
CA GLY A 61 -12.87 0.62 -3.04
C GLY A 61 -11.91 1.06 -1.91
N ILE A 62 -11.54 2.34 -1.86
CA ILE A 62 -10.61 2.90 -0.86
C ILE A 62 -11.20 4.16 -0.22
N PRO A 63 -10.78 4.53 1.01
CA PRO A 63 -11.15 5.82 1.57
C PRO A 63 -10.55 6.96 0.73
N TYR A 64 -11.12 8.15 0.91
CA TYR A 64 -10.60 9.34 0.24
C TYR A 64 -9.13 9.58 0.58
N TRP A 65 -8.28 9.56 -0.44
CA TRP A 65 -6.85 9.82 -0.38
C TRP A 65 -6.57 11.23 -0.89
N PRO A 66 -6.34 12.22 0.00
CA PRO A 66 -6.03 13.57 -0.43
C PRO A 66 -4.63 13.65 -1.06
N ALA A 67 -4.43 14.70 -1.87
CA ALA A 67 -3.11 15.00 -2.40
C ALA A 67 -2.10 15.24 -1.27
N TYR A 68 -0.88 14.73 -1.44
CA TYR A 68 0.16 14.84 -0.44
C TYR A 68 0.63 16.29 -0.26
N THR A 69 0.72 16.74 0.99
CA THR A 69 1.32 18.01 1.40
C THR A 69 2.38 17.79 2.47
N THR A 70 3.30 18.74 2.66
CA THR A 70 4.33 18.64 3.71
C THR A 70 3.78 18.85 5.12
N GLU A 71 2.62 19.50 5.22
CA GLU A 71 1.92 19.81 6.47
C GLU A 71 1.19 18.59 7.01
N GLU A 72 0.40 17.89 6.17
CA GLU A 72 -0.42 16.75 6.60
C GLU A 72 0.25 15.41 6.37
N ARG A 73 1.04 15.30 5.28
CA ARG A 73 1.72 14.06 4.86
C ARG A 73 0.78 12.86 4.81
N ALA A 74 -0.43 13.09 4.33
CA ALA A 74 -1.48 12.09 4.23
C ALA A 74 -1.02 10.89 3.36
N THR A 75 -0.97 9.72 3.99
CA THR A 75 -0.43 8.50 3.40
C THR A 75 -1.50 7.42 3.40
N MET A 76 -1.78 6.84 2.22
CA MET A 76 -2.64 5.67 2.11
C MET A 76 -1.91 4.45 2.67
N ILE A 77 -2.45 3.89 3.74
CA ILE A 77 -2.03 2.61 4.30
C ILE A 77 -2.85 1.52 3.62
N PHE A 78 -2.18 0.78 2.73
CA PHE A 78 -2.73 -0.40 2.10
C PHE A 78 -2.60 -1.61 3.03
N ASP A 79 -3.75 -2.03 3.57
CA ASP A 79 -3.90 -3.16 4.48
C ASP A 79 -5.24 -3.85 4.19
N THR A 80 -5.57 -4.92 4.94
CA THR A 80 -6.89 -5.56 4.89
C THR A 80 -8.03 -4.52 4.96
N GLU A 81 -7.87 -3.56 5.87
CA GLU A 81 -8.61 -2.31 5.92
C GLU A 81 -7.71 -1.13 5.49
N CYS A 82 -7.97 -0.61 4.29
CA CYS A 82 -7.27 0.57 3.79
C CYS A 82 -7.71 1.82 4.56
N ARG A 83 -6.76 2.67 4.91
CA ARG A 83 -6.99 3.91 5.67
C ARG A 83 -5.96 4.96 5.28
N VAL A 84 -6.28 6.23 5.53
CA VAL A 84 -5.32 7.32 5.41
C VAL A 84 -4.82 7.68 6.81
N GLU A 85 -3.50 7.74 6.95
CA GLU A 85 -2.84 8.23 8.16
C GLU A 85 -2.00 9.47 7.82
N ASN A 86 -2.02 10.45 8.72
CA ASN A 86 -1.23 11.67 8.57
C ASN A 86 0.13 11.49 9.25
N ASP A 87 1.21 11.69 8.48
CA ASP A 87 2.61 11.55 8.91
C ASP A 87 2.92 10.25 9.69
N PRO A 88 2.57 9.06 9.15
CA PRO A 88 2.96 7.81 9.80
C PRO A 88 4.48 7.73 9.89
N TYR A 89 4.99 7.36 11.07
CA TYR A 89 6.43 7.33 11.38
C TYR A 89 7.14 8.69 11.27
N GLY A 90 6.42 9.77 11.59
CA GLY A 90 6.93 11.14 11.51
C GLY A 90 8.18 11.40 12.38
N GLU A 91 8.31 10.75 13.54
CA GLU A 91 9.48 10.90 14.41
C GLU A 91 10.71 10.22 13.81
N GLU A 92 10.55 9.02 13.25
CA GLU A 92 11.60 8.32 12.53
C GLU A 92 12.08 9.11 11.33
N ARG A 93 11.15 9.67 10.54
CA ARG A 93 11.47 10.56 9.41
C ARG A 93 12.30 11.77 9.88
N LYS A 94 11.88 12.45 10.95
CA LYS A 94 12.59 13.61 11.50
C LYS A 94 13.97 13.26 12.05
N ALA A 95 14.17 12.04 12.56
CA ALA A 95 15.47 11.61 13.05
C ALA A 95 16.55 11.62 11.96
N TRP A 96 16.16 11.56 10.68
CA TRP A 96 17.08 11.68 9.54
C TRP A 96 17.33 13.13 9.07
N ASP A 97 16.59 14.11 9.60
CA ASP A 97 16.75 15.51 9.21
C ASP A 97 18.17 16.00 9.57
N GLY A 98 18.92 16.47 8.57
CA GLY A 98 20.29 16.97 8.75
C GLY A 98 21.38 15.89 8.82
N ILE A 99 21.08 14.63 8.50
CA ILE A 99 22.07 13.53 8.43
C ILE A 99 22.75 13.42 7.04
N CYS A 100 22.86 14.51 6.29
CA CYS A 100 23.51 14.55 4.97
C CYS A 100 24.65 15.58 4.92
#